data_AF-A0A0C3JUI5-F1
#
_entry.id   AF-A0A0C3JUI5-F1
#
_cell.length_a   1.000
_cell.length_b   1.000
_cell.length_c   1.000
_cell.angle_alpha   90.00
_cell.angle_beta   90.00
_cell.angle_gamma   90.00
#
_symmetry.space_group_name_H-M   'P 1'
#
loop_
_entity.id
_entity.type
_entity.pdbx_description
1 polymer ?
#
loop_
_entity_poly.entity_id
_entity_poly.type
_entity_poly.pdbx_seq_one_letter_code
_entity_poly.pdbx_strand_id
1 'polypeptide(L)'
;MWDEMEDLEDGKERLKELEDRGAILRGYKMLKHLNTRVSAMKLLDAIVQWASKQEEIQSQREIEDMDRAGIRDIIIALVGQTGTGKSSFIDSVTGNTSEGVGHDLTRCTNEIKVTKCAIDGFNVMLVDTPGFNDTKNLSEPEVLGMISNWLNTYETRPILSAILYFHRILDNRVSSSSGTPTNNLRILKKLCGENVMTRISLVTTMWDKVENKIGIQCAGI
;
A
#
# COMPACT_ATOMS: atom_id res chain seq x y z
N MET A 1 -29.35 10.96 -9.04
CA MET A 1 -28.99 12.36 -9.35
C MET A 1 -28.55 13.14 -8.11
N TRP A 2 -29.36 13.25 -7.03
CA TRP A 2 -28.92 13.93 -5.79
C TRP A 2 -27.80 13.16 -5.06
N ASP A 3 -28.01 11.87 -4.77
CA ASP A 3 -27.00 11.01 -4.11
C ASP A 3 -25.69 10.86 -4.92
N GLU A 4 -25.74 11.05 -6.24
CA GLU A 4 -24.57 10.89 -7.13
C GLU A 4 -23.69 12.14 -7.17
N MET A 5 -24.29 13.33 -7.09
CA MET A 5 -23.53 14.57 -6.97
C MET A 5 -22.92 14.71 -5.58
N GLU A 6 -23.61 14.19 -4.55
CA GLU A 6 -23.13 14.13 -3.17
C GLU A 6 -21.88 13.24 -3.04
N ASP A 7 -21.91 12.00 -3.57
CA ASP A 7 -20.76 11.08 -3.57
C ASP A 7 -19.47 11.67 -4.20
N LEU A 8 -19.62 12.46 -5.27
CA LEU A 8 -18.50 13.09 -5.98
C LEU A 8 -17.90 14.25 -5.17
N GLU A 9 -18.75 15.08 -4.59
CA GLU A 9 -18.32 16.22 -3.78
C GLU A 9 -17.67 15.71 -2.48
N ASP A 10 -18.27 14.70 -1.85
CA ASP A 10 -17.73 13.98 -0.69
C ASP A 10 -16.34 13.39 -0.99
N GLY A 11 -16.17 12.75 -2.16
CA GLY A 11 -14.88 12.18 -2.56
C GLY A 11 -13.79 13.24 -2.79
N LYS A 12 -14.14 14.40 -3.36
CA LYS A 12 -13.19 15.52 -3.55
C LYS A 12 -12.84 16.21 -2.23
N GLU A 13 -13.84 16.45 -1.39
CA GLU A 13 -13.64 16.99 -0.04
C GLU A 13 -12.75 16.06 0.78
N ARG A 14 -12.97 14.75 0.66
CA ARG A 14 -12.12 13.75 1.31
C ARG A 14 -10.69 13.78 0.81
N LEU A 15 -10.48 13.86 -0.51
CA LEU A 15 -9.13 13.96 -1.04
C LEU A 15 -8.41 15.18 -0.46
N LYS A 16 -9.09 16.33 -0.42
CA LYS A 16 -8.57 17.56 0.17
C LYS A 16 -8.23 17.40 1.66
N GLU A 17 -9.10 16.76 2.45
CA GLU A 17 -8.82 16.49 3.87
C GLU A 17 -7.56 15.64 4.06
N LEU A 18 -7.40 14.60 3.23
CA LEU A 18 -6.23 13.73 3.26
C LEU A 18 -4.96 14.47 2.81
N GLU A 19 -5.05 15.33 1.80
CA GLU A 19 -3.96 16.19 1.34
C GLU A 19 -3.53 17.20 2.41
N ASP A 20 -4.48 17.84 3.07
CA ASP A 20 -4.22 18.78 4.17
C ASP A 20 -3.52 18.07 5.34
N ARG A 21 -3.98 16.86 5.70
CA ARG A 21 -3.31 16.02 6.71
C ARG A 21 -1.91 15.59 6.24
N GLY A 22 -1.74 15.28 4.95
CA GLY A 22 -0.44 14.94 4.35
C GLY A 22 0.54 16.11 4.37
N ALA A 23 0.06 17.32 4.09
CA ALA A 23 0.84 18.55 4.15
C ALA A 23 1.32 18.86 5.58
N ILE A 24 0.48 18.62 6.58
CA ILE A 24 0.86 18.70 8.00
C ILE A 24 1.96 17.68 8.32
N LEU A 25 1.88 16.49 7.74
CA LEU A 25 2.70 15.33 8.10
C LEU A 25 3.90 15.10 7.17
N ARG A 26 4.28 16.10 6.35
CA ARG A 26 5.46 16.18 5.47
C ARG A 26 6.17 14.83 5.26
N GLY A 27 5.76 14.04 4.26
CA GLY A 27 6.63 12.98 3.76
C GLY A 27 6.00 11.75 3.13
N TYR A 28 4.75 11.39 3.45
CA TYR A 28 4.09 10.26 2.78
C TYR A 28 3.48 10.69 1.45
N LYS A 29 3.50 9.81 0.46
CA LYS A 29 2.94 10.08 -0.87
C LYS A 29 1.47 9.73 -0.91
N MET A 30 0.67 10.52 -1.61
CA MET A 30 -0.71 10.18 -1.92
C MET A 30 -0.82 9.71 -3.37
N LEU A 31 -1.45 8.55 -3.56
CA LEU A 31 -1.49 7.82 -4.81
C LEU A 31 -2.93 7.40 -5.11
N LYS A 32 -3.43 7.76 -6.30
CA LYS A 32 -4.77 7.41 -6.76
C LYS A 32 -4.74 6.04 -7.44
N HIS A 33 -5.52 5.07 -6.97
CA HIS A 33 -5.71 3.77 -7.61
C HIS A 33 -7.13 3.64 -8.17
N LEU A 34 -7.24 3.42 -9.49
CA LEU A 34 -8.52 3.38 -10.20
C LEU A 34 -9.13 1.97 -10.24
N ASN A 35 -8.66 1.04 -9.40
CA ASN A 35 -9.06 -0.37 -9.43
C ASN A 35 -8.85 -1.05 -10.80
N THR A 36 -7.88 -0.57 -11.58
CA THR A 36 -7.48 -1.14 -12.86
C THR A 36 -6.05 -1.66 -12.82
N ARG A 37 -5.74 -2.69 -13.62
CA ARG A 37 -4.37 -3.19 -13.82
C ARG A 37 -3.39 -2.08 -14.20
N VAL A 38 -3.78 -1.19 -15.11
CA VAL A 38 -2.93 -0.08 -15.55
C VAL A 38 -2.56 0.84 -14.38
N SER A 39 -3.55 1.22 -13.56
CA SER A 39 -3.25 2.05 -12.38
C SER A 39 -2.44 1.29 -11.35
N ALA A 40 -2.70 -0.01 -11.13
CA ALA A 40 -1.94 -0.83 -10.19
C ALA A 40 -0.46 -0.94 -10.59
N MET A 41 -0.18 -1.25 -11.86
CA MET A 41 1.17 -1.35 -12.39
C MET A 41 1.92 -0.01 -12.33
N LYS A 42 1.27 1.11 -12.67
CA LYS A 42 1.87 2.45 -12.57
C LYS A 42 2.26 2.80 -11.13
N LEU A 43 1.40 2.46 -10.16
CA LEU A 43 1.69 2.69 -8.75
C LEU A 43 2.87 1.83 -8.30
N LEU A 44 2.83 0.52 -8.60
CA LEU A 44 3.87 -0.41 -8.19
C LEU A 44 5.22 -0.04 -8.79
N ASP A 45 5.28 0.29 -10.08
CA ASP A 45 6.49 0.79 -10.75
C ASP A 45 7.04 2.04 -10.05
N ALA A 46 6.20 3.05 -9.80
CA ALA A 46 6.64 4.27 -9.11
C ALA A 46 7.18 4.02 -7.70
N ILE A 47 6.62 3.04 -6.97
CA ILE A 47 7.09 2.66 -5.63
C ILE A 47 8.42 1.90 -5.71
N VAL A 48 8.56 0.97 -6.66
CA VAL A 48 9.77 0.19 -6.90
C VAL A 48 10.95 1.10 -7.29
N GLN A 49 10.74 1.98 -8.27
CA GLN A 49 11.74 2.98 -8.69
C GLN A 49 12.15 3.91 -7.54
N TRP A 50 11.20 4.24 -6.67
CA TRP A 50 11.48 5.08 -5.53
C TRP A 50 12.27 4.32 -4.45
N ALA A 51 11.89 3.08 -4.16
CA ALA A 51 12.54 2.24 -3.16
C ALA A 51 14.00 1.92 -3.56
N SER A 52 14.23 1.55 -4.82
CA SER A 52 15.58 1.26 -5.34
C SER A 52 16.51 2.47 -5.21
N LYS A 53 16.01 3.68 -5.52
CA LYS A 53 16.79 4.91 -5.38
C LYS A 53 17.11 5.28 -3.93
N GLN A 54 16.23 4.95 -2.97
CA GLN A 54 16.51 5.18 -1.54
C GLN A 54 17.63 4.27 -1.03
N GLU A 55 17.70 3.04 -1.55
CA GLU A 55 18.77 2.09 -1.19
C GLU A 55 20.12 2.55 -1.73
N GLU A 56 20.19 3.06 -2.96
CA GLU A 56 21.42 3.61 -3.54
C GLU A 56 21.98 4.79 -2.72
N ILE A 57 21.10 5.66 -2.22
CA ILE A 57 21.48 6.80 -1.36
C ILE A 57 21.98 6.34 0.03
N GLN A 58 21.40 5.27 0.58
CA GLN A 58 21.81 4.72 1.87
C GLN A 58 23.13 3.94 1.75
N SER A 59 23.33 3.18 0.66
CA SER A 59 24.56 2.43 0.39
C SER A 59 25.77 3.34 0.16
N GLN A 60 25.59 4.57 -0.32
CA GLN A 60 26.68 5.56 -0.39
C GLN A 60 27.16 6.06 0.98
N ARG A 61 26.45 5.75 2.08
CA ARG A 61 26.80 6.18 3.45
C ARG A 61 27.39 5.07 4.33
N GLU A 62 27.29 3.81 3.92
CA GLU A 62 27.78 2.65 4.68
C GLU A 62 28.71 1.81 3.78
N ILE A 63 30.00 2.20 3.72
CA ILE A 63 31.05 1.34 3.21
C ILE A 63 31.67 0.64 4.43
N GLU A 64 31.23 -0.59 4.68
CA GLU A 64 32.04 -1.78 4.97
C GLU A 64 31.11 -2.93 5.42
N ASP A 65 31.37 -4.11 4.88
CA ASP A 65 30.73 -5.41 5.11
C ASP A 65 29.31 -5.63 4.58
N MET A 66 29.21 -6.16 3.35
CA MET A 66 28.77 -7.55 3.13
C MET A 66 28.85 -7.90 1.64
N ASP A 67 29.91 -8.64 1.28
CA ASP A 67 30.07 -9.26 -0.03
C ASP A 67 29.12 -10.45 -0.17
N ARG A 68 27.93 -10.16 -0.68
CA ARG A 68 27.05 -11.04 -1.48
C ARG A 68 25.92 -10.19 -2.02
N ALA A 69 26.22 -9.37 -3.03
CA ALA A 69 25.23 -8.56 -3.75
C ALA A 69 24.32 -9.46 -4.61
N GLY A 70 23.53 -10.32 -3.97
CA GLY A 70 22.26 -10.75 -4.54
C GLY A 70 21.30 -9.56 -4.56
N ILE A 71 20.48 -9.46 -5.59
CA ILE A 71 19.39 -8.47 -5.67
C ILE A 71 18.57 -8.60 -4.38
N ARG A 72 18.55 -7.56 -3.54
CA ARG A 72 17.69 -7.52 -2.36
C ARG A 72 16.24 -7.41 -2.84
N ASP A 73 15.37 -8.25 -2.29
CA ASP A 73 13.95 -8.19 -2.60
C ASP A 73 13.34 -6.89 -2.04
N ILE A 74 12.58 -6.18 -2.87
CA ILE A 74 11.81 -5.01 -2.46
C ILE A 74 10.54 -5.51 -1.75
N ILE A 75 10.45 -5.28 -0.44
CA ILE A 75 9.32 -5.74 0.38
C ILE A 75 8.31 -4.62 0.54
N ILE A 76 7.07 -4.87 0.11
CA ILE A 76 5.97 -3.89 0.15
C ILE A 76 4.81 -4.49 0.94
N ALA A 77 4.47 -3.88 2.08
CA ALA A 77 3.32 -4.28 2.87
C ALA A 77 2.06 -3.48 2.49
N LEU A 78 0.94 -4.17 2.35
CA LEU A 78 -0.36 -3.57 2.07
C LEU A 78 -1.16 -3.53 3.37
N VAL A 79 -1.53 -2.33 3.84
CA VAL A 79 -2.28 -2.11 5.09
C VAL A 79 -3.52 -1.30 4.80
N GLY A 80 -4.64 -1.56 5.48
CA GLY A 80 -5.89 -0.84 5.24
C GLY A 80 -7.09 -1.63 5.75
N GLN A 81 -8.23 -0.98 5.94
CA GLN A 81 -9.46 -1.63 6.40
C GLN A 81 -9.90 -2.76 5.46
N THR A 82 -10.76 -3.66 5.93
CA THR A 82 -11.38 -4.67 5.05
C THR A 82 -12.19 -4.00 3.94
N GLY A 83 -12.11 -4.56 2.73
CA GLY A 83 -12.80 -4.02 1.55
C GLY A 83 -12.13 -2.82 0.87
N THR A 84 -10.95 -2.38 1.33
CA THR A 84 -10.22 -1.24 0.73
C THR A 84 -9.49 -1.56 -0.59
N GLY A 85 -9.43 -2.84 -0.99
CA GLY A 85 -8.89 -3.25 -2.30
C GLY A 85 -7.46 -3.82 -2.29
N LYS A 86 -6.89 -4.15 -1.13
CA LYS A 86 -5.53 -4.71 -1.00
C LYS A 86 -5.28 -5.95 -1.87
N SER A 87 -6.08 -7.00 -1.67
CA SER A 87 -5.94 -8.24 -2.45
C SER A 87 -6.24 -8.02 -3.93
N SER A 88 -7.25 -7.21 -4.27
CA SER A 88 -7.58 -6.86 -5.65
C SER A 88 -6.45 -6.09 -6.35
N PHE A 89 -5.69 -5.28 -5.62
CA PHE A 89 -4.48 -4.63 -6.14
C PHE A 89 -3.43 -5.66 -6.51
N ILE A 90 -3.16 -6.65 -5.63
CA ILE A 90 -2.22 -7.75 -5.90
C ILE A 90 -2.66 -8.56 -7.12
N ASP A 91 -3.94 -8.91 -7.21
CA ASP A 91 -4.50 -9.64 -8.35
C ASP A 91 -4.34 -8.82 -9.64
N SER A 92 -4.53 -7.50 -9.56
CA SER A 92 -4.37 -6.59 -10.70
C SER A 92 -2.93 -6.54 -11.22
N VAL A 93 -1.92 -6.52 -10.33
CA VAL A 93 -0.50 -6.53 -10.75
C VAL A 93 -0.02 -7.89 -11.21
N THR A 94 -0.47 -8.97 -10.56
CA THR A 94 -0.07 -10.35 -10.92
C THR A 94 -0.85 -10.92 -12.09
N GLY A 95 -1.98 -10.30 -12.44
CA GLY A 95 -2.70 -10.57 -13.68
C GLY A 95 -3.61 -11.81 -13.69
N ASN A 96 -3.83 -12.50 -12.56
CA ASN A 96 -4.59 -13.77 -12.49
C ASN A 96 -4.17 -14.81 -13.56
N THR A 97 -2.96 -14.71 -14.11
CA THR A 97 -2.50 -15.53 -15.23
C THR A 97 -1.40 -16.47 -14.77
N SER A 98 -1.67 -17.75 -14.95
CA SER A 98 -0.77 -18.92 -14.90
C SER A 98 0.44 -18.85 -15.85
N GLU A 99 0.82 -17.67 -16.34
CA GLU A 99 1.92 -17.46 -17.27
C GLU A 99 2.76 -16.25 -16.80
N GLY A 100 3.89 -16.53 -16.16
CA GLY A 100 5.04 -15.62 -16.12
C GLY A 100 5.40 -14.94 -14.80
N VAL A 101 4.64 -15.12 -13.71
CA VAL A 101 5.05 -14.64 -12.38
C VAL A 101 5.36 -15.83 -11.49
N GLY A 102 6.58 -15.91 -10.96
CA GLY A 102 7.03 -17.00 -10.09
C GLY A 102 6.13 -17.12 -8.87
N HIS A 103 5.16 -18.04 -8.93
CA HIS A 103 4.16 -18.27 -7.89
C HIS A 103 4.74 -19.08 -6.74
N ASP A 104 5.58 -18.43 -5.93
CA ASP A 104 5.78 -18.84 -4.54
C ASP A 104 4.74 -18.11 -3.68
N LEU A 105 3.52 -18.64 -3.65
CA LEU A 105 2.52 -18.26 -2.65
C LEU A 105 2.88 -18.93 -1.33
N THR A 106 3.88 -18.41 -0.62
CA THR A 106 4.21 -18.92 0.70
C THR A 106 3.21 -18.33 1.71
N ARG A 107 2.25 -19.15 2.14
CA ARG A 107 1.40 -18.85 3.31
C ARG A 107 2.22 -19.12 4.55
N CYS A 108 2.82 -18.08 5.13
CA CYS A 108 3.75 -18.27 6.25
C CYS A 108 3.14 -18.13 7.65
N THR A 109 1.92 -17.63 7.79
CA THR A 109 1.13 -17.66 9.05
C THR A 109 -0.33 -17.42 8.68
N ASN A 110 -1.28 -17.78 9.56
CA ASN A 110 -2.73 -17.85 9.26
C ASN A 110 -3.42 -16.54 8.81
N GLU A 111 -2.67 -15.45 8.58
CA GLU A 111 -3.23 -14.15 8.25
C GLU A 111 -2.37 -13.28 7.29
N ILE A 112 -1.07 -13.56 7.07
CA ILE A 112 -0.24 -12.85 6.06
C ILE A 112 -0.04 -13.73 4.83
N LYS A 113 -0.25 -13.14 3.64
CA LYS A 113 0.01 -13.80 2.33
C LYS A 113 1.07 -13.03 1.57
N VAL A 114 2.15 -13.71 1.20
CA VAL A 114 3.23 -13.14 0.39
C VAL A 114 3.03 -13.54 -1.06
N THR A 115 3.12 -12.57 -1.97
CA THR A 115 3.09 -12.78 -3.41
C THR A 115 4.34 -12.17 -4.03
N LYS A 116 5.17 -13.01 -4.65
CA LYS A 116 6.39 -12.56 -5.33
C LYS A 116 6.08 -12.17 -6.77
N CYS A 117 6.71 -11.11 -7.25
CA CYS A 117 6.67 -10.71 -8.66
C CYS A 117 7.97 -9.98 -9.05
N ALA A 118 8.17 -9.73 -10.35
CA ALA A 118 9.30 -8.96 -10.84
C ALA A 118 8.79 -7.69 -11.53
N ILE A 119 9.39 -6.55 -11.21
CA ILE A 119 9.05 -5.24 -11.77
C ILE A 119 10.36 -4.55 -12.14
N ASP A 120 10.53 -4.22 -13.41
CA ASP A 120 11.74 -3.57 -13.95
C ASP A 120 13.06 -4.23 -13.52
N GLY A 121 13.08 -5.57 -13.52
CA GLY A 121 14.26 -6.35 -13.11
C GLY A 121 14.48 -6.47 -11.59
N PHE A 122 13.66 -5.82 -10.76
CA PHE A 122 13.68 -5.99 -9.30
C PHE A 122 12.73 -7.10 -8.86
N ASN A 123 13.20 -7.93 -7.92
CA ASN A 123 12.32 -8.86 -7.21
C ASN A 123 11.48 -8.08 -6.19
N VAL A 124 10.18 -8.30 -6.21
CA VAL A 124 9.21 -7.61 -5.34
C VAL A 124 8.39 -8.62 -4.56
N MET A 125 8.32 -8.43 -3.25
CA MET A 125 7.44 -9.19 -2.36
C MET A 125 6.27 -8.32 -1.90
N LEU A 126 5.07 -8.64 -2.38
CA LEU A 126 3.82 -8.02 -1.95
C LEU A 126 3.27 -8.79 -0.74
N VAL A 127 3.22 -8.12 0.40
CA VAL A 127 2.77 -8.68 1.68
C VAL A 127 1.33 -8.23 1.92
N ASP A 128 0.39 -9.10 1.57
CA ASP A 128 -1.04 -8.91 1.85
C ASP A 128 -1.32 -9.19 3.33
N THR A 129 -2.03 -8.28 3.98
CA THR A 129 -2.42 -8.40 5.39
C THR A 129 -3.95 -8.45 5.51
N PRO A 130 -4.50 -8.95 6.62
CA PRO A 130 -5.92 -8.81 6.88
C PRO A 130 -6.29 -7.33 6.94
N GLY A 131 -7.56 -7.04 6.66
CA GLY A 131 -8.08 -5.73 6.99
C GLY A 131 -8.29 -5.59 8.50
N PHE A 132 -7.96 -4.41 9.02
CA PHE A 132 -8.38 -4.01 10.36
C PHE A 132 -9.83 -3.51 10.33
N ASN A 133 -10.47 -3.43 11.51
CA ASN A 133 -11.90 -3.16 11.69
C ASN A 133 -12.82 -4.12 10.92
N ASP A 134 -12.37 -5.37 10.75
CA ASP A 134 -13.18 -6.46 10.20
C ASP A 134 -13.99 -7.18 11.30
N THR A 135 -14.82 -8.14 10.91
CA THR A 135 -15.53 -9.13 11.74
C THR A 135 -14.67 -9.81 12.82
N LYS A 136 -13.36 -9.91 12.62
CA LYS A 136 -12.40 -10.43 13.61
C LYS A 136 -11.98 -9.42 14.68
N ASN A 137 -12.45 -8.17 14.61
CA ASN A 137 -12.07 -7.04 15.49
C ASN A 137 -10.57 -6.73 15.56
N LEU A 138 -9.81 -7.03 14.49
CA LEU A 138 -8.39 -6.66 14.41
C LEU A 138 -8.23 -5.15 14.34
N SER A 139 -7.38 -4.60 15.20
CA SER A 139 -6.98 -3.20 15.18
C SER A 139 -5.77 -2.96 14.27
N GLU A 140 -5.60 -1.73 13.80
CA GLU A 140 -4.44 -1.33 12.99
C GLU A 140 -3.08 -1.64 13.66
N PRO A 141 -2.87 -1.36 14.97
CA PRO A 141 -1.65 -1.79 15.68
C PRO A 141 -1.37 -3.30 15.60
N GLU A 142 -2.41 -4.14 15.69
CA GLU A 142 -2.26 -5.59 15.63
C GLU A 142 -1.79 -6.04 14.25
N VAL A 143 -2.38 -5.48 13.18
CA VAL A 143 -1.93 -5.74 11.80
C VAL A 143 -0.47 -5.33 11.60
N LEU A 144 -0.07 -4.16 12.09
CA LEU A 144 1.35 -3.73 12.05
C LEU A 144 2.26 -4.64 12.88
N GLY A 145 1.78 -5.14 14.02
CA GLY A 145 2.47 -6.14 14.83
C GLY A 145 2.69 -7.46 14.10
N MET A 146 1.72 -7.91 13.31
CA MET A 146 1.83 -9.12 12.50
C MET A 146 2.91 -8.97 11.42
N ILE A 147 2.99 -7.81 10.76
CA ILE A 147 4.08 -7.51 9.82
C ILE A 147 5.43 -7.58 10.55
N SER A 148 5.53 -6.97 11.73
CA SER A 148 6.77 -7.02 12.53
C SER A 148 7.16 -8.46 12.88
N ASN A 149 6.20 -9.27 13.32
CA ASN A 149 6.45 -10.66 13.69
C ASN A 149 6.86 -11.49 12.47
N TRP A 150 6.23 -11.27 11.33
CA TRP A 150 6.60 -11.91 10.07
C TRP A 150 8.02 -11.53 9.61
N LEU A 151 8.39 -10.25 9.66
CA LEU A 151 9.76 -9.80 9.36
C LEU A 151 10.81 -10.43 10.29
N ASN A 152 10.44 -10.70 11.55
CA ASN A 152 11.32 -11.34 12.53
C ASN A 152 11.45 -12.86 12.34
N THR A 153 10.73 -13.48 11.40
CA THR A 153 10.90 -14.91 11.07
C THR A 153 12.13 -15.19 10.21
N TYR A 154 12.71 -14.16 9.61
CA TYR A 154 13.93 -14.26 8.80
C TYR A 154 15.17 -14.17 9.69
N GLU A 155 16.20 -14.99 9.39
CA GLU A 155 17.47 -14.98 10.13
C GLU A 155 18.16 -13.61 10.10
N THR A 156 18.09 -12.94 8.95
CA THR A 156 18.46 -11.53 8.81
C THR A 156 17.20 -10.73 8.60
N ARG A 157 16.91 -9.78 9.49
CA ARG A 157 15.68 -8.99 9.42
C ARG A 157 15.68 -8.18 8.12
N PRO A 158 14.79 -8.47 7.17
CA PRO A 158 14.80 -7.77 5.90
C PRO A 158 14.24 -6.35 6.09
N ILE A 159 14.66 -5.44 5.22
CA ILE A 159 14.21 -4.05 5.26
C ILE A 159 12.83 -3.98 4.60
N LEU A 160 11.85 -3.42 5.30
CA LEU A 160 10.56 -3.09 4.71
C LEU A 160 10.74 -1.85 3.80
N SER A 161 10.66 -2.06 2.49
CA SER A 161 10.92 -1.03 1.49
C SER A 161 9.80 0.00 1.42
N ALA A 162 8.54 -0.45 1.50
CA ALA A 162 7.38 0.44 1.52
C ALA A 162 6.18 -0.13 2.28
N ILE A 163 5.30 0.78 2.74
CA ILE A 163 3.94 0.46 3.22
C ILE A 163 2.94 1.22 2.37
N LEU A 164 2.01 0.48 1.78
CA LEU A 164 0.86 1.03 1.05
C LEU A 164 -0.36 1.01 1.95
N TYR A 165 -0.82 2.18 2.37
CA TYR A 165 -2.04 2.36 3.15
C TYR A 165 -3.23 2.52 2.23
N PHE A 166 -4.11 1.53 2.16
CA PHE A 166 -5.31 1.55 1.34
C PHE A 166 -6.48 2.22 2.09
N HIS A 167 -7.11 3.19 1.43
CA HIS A 167 -8.29 3.91 1.92
C HIS A 167 -9.32 4.03 0.80
N ARG A 168 -10.59 3.68 1.06
CA ARG A 168 -11.66 3.94 0.08
C ARG A 168 -11.96 5.43 0.10
N ILE A 169 -12.03 6.05 -1.07
CA ILE A 169 -12.33 7.48 -1.13
C ILE A 169 -13.73 7.82 -0.60
N LEU A 170 -14.65 6.86 -0.65
CA LEU A 170 -16.06 6.99 -0.25
C LEU A 170 -16.33 6.77 1.25
N ASP A 171 -15.32 6.51 2.09
CA ASP A 171 -15.60 6.24 3.51
C ASP A 171 -15.87 7.55 4.27
N ASN A 172 -17.10 7.88 4.67
CA ASN A 172 -17.48 9.20 5.27
C ASN A 172 -16.85 9.58 6.63
N ARG A 173 -15.81 8.88 7.10
CA ARG A 173 -15.04 9.26 8.30
C ARG A 173 -13.54 9.08 8.09
N VAL A 174 -12.78 10.18 7.98
CA VAL A 174 -11.39 10.17 8.50
C VAL A 174 -11.51 10.41 10.01
N SER A 175 -12.12 9.45 10.72
CA SER A 175 -12.13 9.51 12.18
C SER A 175 -10.69 9.73 12.64
N SER A 176 -10.46 10.55 13.66
CA SER A 176 -9.13 10.84 14.20
C SER A 176 -8.35 9.57 14.57
N SER A 177 -9.04 8.42 14.66
CA SER A 177 -8.52 7.07 14.92
C SER A 177 -8.47 6.13 13.69
N SER A 178 -9.00 6.48 12.52
CA SER A 178 -9.07 5.57 11.36
C SER A 178 -9.07 6.34 10.03
N GLY A 179 -8.06 6.10 9.18
CA GLY A 179 -8.08 6.58 7.79
C GLY A 179 -6.76 7.19 7.30
N THR A 180 -5.82 7.50 8.20
CA THR A 180 -4.48 7.98 7.80
C THR A 180 -3.37 7.09 8.38
N PRO A 181 -2.22 6.97 7.71
CA PRO A 181 -1.08 6.16 8.18
C PRO A 181 -0.45 6.64 9.51
N THR A 182 -1.05 7.62 10.18
CA THR A 182 -0.36 8.46 11.18
C THR A 182 -0.77 8.17 12.61
N ASN A 183 -1.77 7.33 12.82
CA ASN A 183 -2.24 7.03 14.17
C ASN A 183 -1.29 6.09 14.92
N ASN A 184 -0.43 5.37 14.18
CA ASN A 184 0.50 4.39 14.72
C ASN A 184 1.96 4.67 14.34
N LEU A 185 2.33 5.96 14.20
CA LEU A 185 3.68 6.39 13.82
C LEU A 185 4.79 5.74 14.66
N ARG A 186 4.56 5.52 15.96
CA ARG A 186 5.52 4.83 16.84
C ARG A 186 5.80 3.39 16.40
N ILE A 187 4.79 2.67 15.94
CA ILE A 187 4.92 1.28 15.46
C ILE A 187 5.56 1.30 14.07
N LEU A 188 5.12 2.21 13.21
CA LEU A 188 5.65 2.37 11.86
C LEU A 188 7.15 2.72 11.87
N LYS A 189 7.60 3.62 12.77
CA LYS A 189 9.04 3.91 12.96
C LYS A 189 9.84 2.67 13.36
N LYS A 190 9.27 1.76 14.18
CA LYS A 190 9.93 0.49 14.54
C LYS A 190 10.02 -0.49 13.35
N LEU A 191 9.09 -0.39 12.40
CA LEU A 191 9.04 -1.24 11.21
C LEU A 191 9.97 -0.73 10.09
N CYS A 192 9.96 0.58 9.83
CA CYS A 192 10.60 1.20 8.66
C CYS A 192 11.83 2.06 9.00
N GLY A 193 12.17 2.23 10.28
CA GLY A 193 13.22 3.14 10.74
C GLY A 193 12.76 4.60 10.83
N GLU A 194 13.69 5.51 11.14
CA GLU A 194 13.39 6.90 11.47
C GLU A 194 12.83 7.71 10.27
N ASN A 195 13.15 7.29 9.04
CA ASN A 195 12.67 7.91 7.79
C ASN A 195 11.34 7.33 7.29
N VAL A 196 10.51 6.77 8.20
CA VAL A 196 9.30 6.03 7.86
C VAL A 196 8.32 6.75 6.94
N MET A 197 8.14 8.06 7.10
CA MET A 197 7.14 8.81 6.33
C MET A 197 7.41 8.73 4.83
N THR A 198 8.70 8.70 4.45
CA THR A 198 9.09 8.59 3.04
C THR A 198 8.70 7.22 2.45
N ARG A 199 8.68 6.17 3.29
CA ARG A 199 8.35 4.78 2.93
C ARG A 199 6.86 4.47 2.95
N ILE A 200 6.03 5.42 3.35
CA ILE A 200 4.58 5.24 3.38
C ILE A 200 3.96 5.92 2.16
N SER A 201 3.06 5.21 1.49
CA SER A 201 2.17 5.79 0.48
C SER A 201 0.71 5.51 0.84
N LEU A 202 -0.10 6.55 0.91
CA LEU A 202 -1.55 6.45 1.03
C LEU A 202 -2.14 6.23 -0.37
N VAL A 203 -2.73 5.06 -0.58
CA VAL A 203 -3.38 4.64 -1.82
C VAL A 203 -4.89 4.80 -1.65
N THR A 204 -5.49 5.75 -2.37
CA THR A 204 -6.95 5.92 -2.40
C THR A 204 -7.57 5.07 -3.49
N THR A 205 -8.62 4.30 -3.17
CA THR A 205 -9.29 3.36 -4.07
C THR A 205 -10.77 3.68 -4.25
N MET A 206 -11.46 2.90 -5.10
CA MET A 206 -12.90 3.03 -5.38
C MET A 206 -13.28 4.29 -6.16
N TRP A 207 -12.31 4.90 -6.85
CA TRP A 207 -12.54 6.04 -7.74
C TRP A 207 -13.40 5.69 -8.95
N ASP A 208 -13.37 4.45 -9.39
CA ASP A 208 -14.27 3.92 -10.42
C ASP A 208 -15.75 4.02 -10.00
N LYS A 209 -16.06 3.95 -8.70
CA LYS A 209 -17.43 4.14 -8.19
C LYS A 209 -17.85 5.60 -8.16
N VAL A 210 -16.88 6.51 -8.12
CA VAL A 210 -17.09 7.96 -8.23
C VAL A 210 -17.22 8.37 -9.71
N GLU A 211 -16.41 7.78 -10.60
CA GLU A 211 -16.32 8.17 -12.01
C GLU A 211 -17.32 7.44 -12.93
N ASN A 212 -17.57 6.13 -12.76
CA ASN A 212 -18.48 5.37 -13.65
C ASN A 212 -19.96 5.73 -13.47
N LYS A 213 -20.36 6.30 -12.32
CA LYS A 213 -21.72 6.80 -12.12
C LYS A 213 -22.04 8.04 -12.98
N ILE A 214 -21.01 8.68 -13.54
CA ILE A 214 -21.12 9.88 -14.40
C ILE A 214 -21.21 9.50 -15.89
N GLY A 215 -20.49 8.44 -16.31
CA GLY A 215 -20.43 8.00 -17.71
C GLY A 215 -21.75 7.49 -18.29
N ILE A 216 -22.65 6.97 -17.44
CA ILE A 216 -24.00 6.53 -17.86
C ILE A 216 -24.90 7.74 -18.19
N GLN A 217 -24.66 8.91 -17.59
CA GLN A 217 -25.49 10.10 -17.79
C GLN A 217 -25.15 10.87 -19.08
N CYS A 218 -23.91 10.75 -19.58
CA CYS A 218 -23.48 11.43 -20.82
C CYS A 218 -23.77 10.62 -22.10
N ALA A 219 -24.04 9.33 -21.99
CA ALA A 219 -24.38 8.46 -23.13
C ALA A 219 -25.90 8.33 -23.38
N GLY A 220 -26.72 8.97 -22.55
CA GLY A 220 -28.17 9.05 -22.71
C GLY A 220 -28.63 10.48 -22.99
N ILE A 221 -28.32 10.99 -24.19
CA ILE A 221 -28.98 12.16 -24.80
C ILE A 221 -29.44 11.75 -26.20
#